data_AF-A0A3A8WGE2-F1
#
_entry.id   AF-A0A3A8WGE2-F1
#
_cell.length_a   1.000
_cell.length_b   1.000
_cell.length_c   1.000
_cell.angle_alpha   90.00
_cell.angle_beta   90.00
_cell.angle_gamma   90.00
#
_symmetry.space_group_name_H-M   'P 1'
#
loop_
_entity.id
_entity.type
_entity.pdbx_description
1 polymer ?
#
loop_
_entity_poly.entity_id
_entity_poly.type
_entity_poly.pdbx_seq_one_letter_code
_entity_poly.pdbx_strand_id
1 'polypeptide(L)'
;MEYGNQGIPTQYCNPQYQEEQFFRNQGRLDYEYAKGRLDLEKQQASLSQRLEFEEKSRQIRVAYHTYQQMLGSTVYRDSDGRLIYAISDSEGKDIRSRPLLNVRNYKPVLYVSYFPKTCAVLEVSWGDTNQNSVSFLYDNDGLSPDVFLKKLKAHGVLMLVSGRMEKEAAAALLAYSIDSAEEVELSFTYGWNKGKDGRWHFAYNQELTMREVLQDV
;
A
#
# COMPACT_ATOMS: atom_id res chain seq x y z
N MET A 1 11.79 -76.26 -45.36
CA MET A 1 11.69 -74.81 -45.16
C MET A 1 10.23 -74.49 -44.93
N GLU A 2 9.82 -74.26 -43.68
CA GLU A 2 8.50 -73.66 -43.40
C GLU A 2 8.73 -72.55 -42.38
N TYR A 3 8.38 -71.34 -42.83
CA TYR A 3 8.39 -70.08 -42.09
C TYR A 3 7.41 -70.23 -40.91
N GLY A 4 7.75 -69.93 -39.66
CA GLY A 4 8.08 -68.58 -39.22
C GLY A 4 6.80 -67.76 -39.04
N ASN A 5 6.01 -68.05 -38.01
CA ASN A 5 4.90 -67.18 -37.59
C ASN A 5 5.03 -66.92 -36.07
N GLN A 6 5.98 -66.05 -35.72
CA GLN A 6 6.01 -65.42 -34.41
C GLN A 6 4.85 -64.42 -34.37
N GLY A 7 3.75 -64.82 -33.75
CA GLY A 7 2.65 -63.92 -33.43
C GLY A 7 3.21 -62.75 -32.61
N ILE A 8 3.11 -61.55 -33.17
CA ILE A 8 3.35 -60.30 -32.44
C ILE A 8 2.40 -60.32 -31.24
N PRO A 9 2.88 -60.25 -29.98
CA PRO A 9 1.98 -60.08 -28.86
C PRO A 9 1.34 -58.70 -29.02
N THR A 10 0.06 -58.67 -29.41
CA THR A 10 -0.78 -57.50 -29.24
C THR A 10 -0.78 -57.18 -27.75
N GLN A 11 -0.03 -56.14 -27.37
CA GLN A 11 -0.20 -55.52 -26.06
C GLN A 11 -1.63 -55.00 -25.99
N TYR A 12 -2.52 -55.82 -25.43
CA TYR A 12 -3.84 -55.39 -25.00
C TYR A 12 -3.61 -54.37 -23.88
N CYS A 13 -3.60 -53.09 -24.24
CA CYS A 13 -3.68 -52.01 -23.28
C CYS A 13 -5.07 -52.09 -22.66
N ASN A 14 -5.11 -52.55 -21.41
CA ASN A 14 -6.34 -52.90 -20.70
C ASN A 14 -7.23 -51.63 -20.58
N PRO A 15 -8.47 -51.61 -21.13
CA PRO A 15 -9.30 -50.40 -21.24
C PRO A 15 -9.52 -49.67 -19.90
N GLN A 16 -9.59 -50.42 -18.80
CA GLN A 16 -9.74 -49.88 -17.45
C GLN A 16 -8.58 -48.97 -17.02
N TYR A 17 -7.34 -49.27 -17.43
CA TYR A 17 -6.20 -48.41 -17.14
C TYR A 17 -6.19 -47.11 -17.97
N GLN A 18 -6.79 -47.15 -19.17
CA GLN A 18 -6.95 -45.95 -20.00
C GLN A 18 -8.06 -45.04 -19.45
N GLU A 19 -9.16 -45.61 -18.95
CA GLU A 19 -10.23 -44.86 -18.28
C GLU A 19 -9.74 -44.18 -17.00
N GLU A 20 -9.01 -44.89 -16.12
CA GLU A 20 -8.45 -44.27 -14.90
C GLU A 20 -7.45 -43.15 -15.20
N GLN A 21 -6.58 -43.32 -16.21
CA GLN A 21 -5.68 -42.25 -16.66
C GLN A 21 -6.44 -41.07 -17.25
N PHE A 22 -7.51 -41.33 -18.00
CA PHE A 22 -8.38 -40.29 -18.55
C PHE A 22 -9.07 -39.49 -17.44
N PHE A 23 -9.69 -40.14 -16.45
CA PHE A 23 -10.32 -39.46 -15.31
C PHE A 23 -9.32 -38.67 -14.45
N ARG A 24 -8.11 -39.19 -14.23
CA ARG A 24 -7.05 -38.44 -13.51
C ARG A 24 -6.59 -37.22 -14.29
N ASN A 25 -6.41 -37.35 -15.60
CA ASN A 25 -6.03 -36.22 -16.45
C ASN A 25 -7.13 -35.16 -16.51
N GLN A 26 -8.40 -35.59 -16.55
CA GLN A 26 -9.55 -34.69 -16.51
C GLN A 26 -9.66 -33.98 -15.17
N GLY A 27 -9.52 -34.69 -14.04
CA GLY A 27 -9.48 -34.05 -12.71
C GLY A 27 -8.32 -33.06 -12.55
N ARG A 28 -7.15 -33.35 -13.14
CA ARG A 28 -6.02 -32.40 -13.17
C ARG A 28 -6.32 -31.16 -14.01
N LEU A 29 -6.94 -31.35 -15.18
CA LEU A 29 -7.37 -30.24 -16.04
C LEU A 29 -8.43 -29.38 -15.35
N ASP A 30 -9.41 -29.99 -14.69
CA ASP A 30 -10.45 -29.29 -13.95
C ASP A 30 -9.86 -28.50 -12.77
N TYR A 31 -8.88 -29.06 -12.07
CA TYR A 31 -8.15 -28.36 -11.00
C TYR A 31 -7.37 -27.16 -11.54
N GLU A 32 -6.56 -27.33 -12.60
CA GLU A 32 -5.80 -26.24 -13.21
C GLU A 32 -6.73 -25.16 -13.77
N TYR A 33 -7.87 -25.55 -14.36
CA TYR A 33 -8.89 -24.64 -14.83
C TYR A 33 -9.53 -23.86 -13.68
N ALA A 34 -9.94 -24.54 -12.61
CA ALA A 34 -10.53 -23.89 -11.43
C ALA A 34 -9.53 -22.94 -10.74
N LYS A 35 -8.26 -23.34 -10.64
CA LYS A 35 -7.16 -22.51 -10.13
C LYS A 35 -6.96 -21.28 -11.01
N GLY A 36 -6.87 -21.45 -12.33
CA GLY A 36 -6.74 -20.35 -13.29
C GLY A 36 -7.92 -19.38 -13.21
N ARG A 37 -9.15 -19.89 -13.07
CA ARG A 37 -10.35 -19.06 -12.88
C ARG A 37 -10.29 -18.24 -11.59
N LEU A 38 -9.91 -18.87 -10.47
CA LEU A 38 -9.74 -18.16 -9.20
C LEU A 38 -8.67 -17.08 -9.27
N ASP A 39 -7.55 -17.35 -9.95
CA ASP A 39 -6.48 -16.36 -10.09
C ASP A 39 -6.91 -15.18 -10.98
N LEU A 40 -7.69 -15.44 -12.04
CA LEU A 40 -8.32 -14.38 -12.84
C LEU A 40 -9.31 -13.53 -12.02
N GLU A 41 -10.16 -14.16 -11.21
CA GLU A 41 -11.11 -13.46 -10.33
C GLU A 41 -10.39 -12.56 -9.31
N LYS A 42 -9.30 -13.05 -8.71
CA LYS A 42 -8.44 -12.25 -7.81
C LYS A 42 -7.83 -11.06 -8.51
N GLN A 43 -7.28 -11.27 -9.72
CA GLN A 43 -6.70 -10.19 -10.53
C GLN A 43 -7.76 -9.14 -10.87
N GLN A 44 -8.95 -9.55 -11.27
CA GLN A 44 -10.06 -8.65 -11.60
C GLN A 44 -10.51 -7.83 -10.36
N ALA A 45 -10.63 -8.47 -9.21
CA ALA A 45 -10.97 -7.80 -7.96
C ALA A 45 -9.89 -6.78 -7.55
N SER A 46 -8.62 -7.17 -7.62
CA SER A 46 -7.49 -6.30 -7.32
C SER A 46 -7.41 -5.10 -8.26
N LEU A 47 -7.65 -5.29 -9.56
CA LEU A 47 -7.65 -4.20 -10.55
C LEU A 47 -8.79 -3.21 -10.30
N SER A 48 -10.00 -3.71 -10.02
CA SER A 48 -11.15 -2.86 -9.69
C SER A 48 -10.88 -2.01 -8.45
N GLN A 49 -10.33 -2.63 -7.40
CA GLN A 49 -9.95 -1.95 -6.16
C GLN A 49 -8.85 -0.91 -6.37
N ARG A 50 -7.86 -1.21 -7.22
CA ARG A 50 -6.81 -0.28 -7.60
C ARG A 50 -7.35 0.95 -8.34
N LEU A 51 -8.22 0.75 -9.33
CA LEU A 51 -8.84 1.85 -10.08
C LEU A 51 -9.65 2.77 -9.17
N GLU A 52 -10.43 2.21 -8.24
CA GLU A 52 -11.19 3.00 -7.27
C GLU A 52 -10.27 3.83 -6.36
N PHE A 53 -9.17 3.23 -5.90
CA PHE A 53 -8.18 3.93 -5.07
C PHE A 53 -7.46 5.04 -5.81
N GLU A 54 -7.06 4.79 -7.06
CA GLU A 54 -6.39 5.78 -7.92
C GLU A 54 -7.29 7.00 -8.17
N GLU A 55 -8.58 6.77 -8.43
CA GLU A 55 -9.56 7.84 -8.61
C GLU A 55 -9.72 8.69 -7.34
N LYS A 56 -9.83 8.06 -6.16
CA LYS A 56 -9.90 8.78 -4.88
C LYS A 56 -8.63 9.58 -4.60
N SER A 57 -7.46 8.98 -4.83
CA SER A 57 -6.17 9.65 -4.67
C SER A 57 -6.04 10.86 -5.58
N ARG A 58 -6.49 10.75 -6.84
CA ARG A 58 -6.53 11.87 -7.79
C ARG A 58 -7.40 13.01 -7.30
N GLN A 59 -8.59 12.72 -6.78
CA GLN A 59 -9.50 13.74 -6.25
C GLN A 59 -8.88 14.53 -5.09
N ILE A 60 -8.14 13.85 -4.21
CA ILE A 60 -7.44 14.51 -3.08
C ILE A 60 -6.32 15.42 -3.58
N ARG A 61 -5.54 15.00 -4.59
CA ARG A 61 -4.50 15.85 -5.18
C ARG A 61 -5.08 17.11 -5.81
N VAL A 62 -6.21 16.98 -6.52
CA VAL A 62 -6.92 18.15 -7.07
C VAL A 62 -7.40 19.08 -5.96
N ALA A 63 -7.99 18.54 -4.89
CA ALA A 63 -8.44 19.33 -3.76
C ALA A 63 -7.27 20.07 -3.08
N TYR A 64 -6.11 19.44 -2.94
CA TYR A 64 -4.90 20.08 -2.41
C TYR A 64 -4.43 21.23 -3.30
N HIS A 65 -4.35 21.00 -4.61
CA HIS A 65 -3.94 22.04 -5.55
C HIS A 65 -4.91 23.24 -5.52
N THR A 66 -6.22 22.99 -5.48
CA THR A 66 -7.23 24.05 -5.30
C THR A 66 -7.04 24.80 -3.98
N TYR A 67 -6.76 24.07 -2.89
CA TYR A 67 -6.51 24.66 -1.58
C TYR A 67 -5.28 25.59 -1.58
N GLN A 68 -4.17 25.16 -2.19
CA GLN A 68 -2.97 25.99 -2.36
C GLN A 68 -3.28 27.28 -3.12
N GLN A 69 -4.07 27.20 -4.20
CA GLN A 69 -4.47 28.37 -4.99
C GLN A 69 -5.38 29.33 -4.21
N MET A 70 -6.29 28.80 -3.38
CA MET A 70 -7.25 29.62 -2.64
C MET A 70 -6.64 30.37 -1.46
N LEU A 71 -5.73 29.72 -0.72
CA LEU A 71 -5.15 30.30 0.50
C LEU A 71 -3.81 31.00 0.27
N GLY A 72 -3.23 30.84 -0.91
CA GLY A 72 -1.87 31.31 -1.19
C GLY A 72 -0.83 30.66 -0.27
N SER A 73 -1.16 29.55 0.41
CA SER A 73 -0.25 28.86 1.31
C SER A 73 0.25 27.56 0.69
N THR A 74 1.56 27.31 0.80
CA THR A 74 2.21 26.12 0.24
C THR A 74 3.24 25.54 1.19
N VAL A 75 3.45 24.23 1.06
CA VAL A 75 4.49 23.49 1.77
C VAL A 75 5.45 22.93 0.73
N TYR A 76 6.73 23.26 0.86
CA TYR A 76 7.78 22.71 -0.01
C TYR A 76 9.00 22.31 0.81
N ARG A 77 9.86 21.47 0.21
CA ARG A 77 11.13 21.06 0.80
C ARG A 77 12.25 21.94 0.28
N ASP A 78 13.09 22.45 1.18
CA ASP A 78 14.30 23.19 0.81
C ASP A 78 15.49 22.26 0.50
N SER A 79 16.61 22.82 0.08
CA SER A 79 17.86 22.07 -0.20
C SER A 79 18.46 21.41 1.04
N ASP A 80 18.14 21.91 2.24
CA ASP A 80 18.60 21.38 3.52
C ASP A 80 17.69 20.26 4.06
N GLY A 81 16.68 19.84 3.28
CA GLY A 81 15.72 18.81 3.65
C GLY A 81 14.69 19.25 4.68
N ARG A 82 14.52 20.55 4.92
CA ARG A 82 13.50 21.10 5.82
C ARG A 82 12.21 21.36 5.03
N LEU A 83 11.08 21.15 5.69
CA LEU A 83 9.81 21.60 5.16
C LEU A 83 9.62 23.08 5.50
N ILE A 84 9.28 23.87 4.51
CA ILE A 84 9.00 25.30 4.60
C ILE A 84 7.51 25.53 4.36
N TYR A 85 6.88 26.29 5.24
CA TYR A 85 5.54 26.82 5.05
C TYR A 85 5.66 28.24 4.51
N ALA A 86 5.20 28.44 3.28
CA ALA A 86 5.18 29.74 2.61
C ALA A 86 3.75 30.24 2.45
N ILE A 87 3.58 31.55 2.59
CA ILE A 87 2.36 32.28 2.27
C ILE A 87 2.73 33.30 1.22
N SER A 88 2.09 33.20 0.06
CA SER A 88 2.24 34.06 -1.09
C SER A 88 1.00 34.95 -1.23
N ASP A 89 1.17 36.13 -1.82
CA ASP A 89 0.04 37.01 -2.15
C ASP A 89 -0.71 36.51 -3.41
N SER A 90 -1.77 37.22 -3.78
CA SER A 90 -2.56 36.93 -4.98
C SER A 90 -1.78 37.05 -6.29
N GLU A 91 -0.58 37.64 -6.28
CA GLU A 91 0.32 37.76 -7.43
C GLU A 91 1.42 36.68 -7.40
N GLY A 92 1.39 35.76 -6.41
CA GLY A 92 2.35 34.67 -6.25
C GLY A 92 3.67 35.09 -5.61
N LYS A 93 3.76 36.30 -5.05
CA LYS A 93 4.96 36.77 -4.36
C LYS A 93 4.96 36.29 -2.91
N ASP A 94 6.02 35.61 -2.51
CA ASP A 94 6.19 35.13 -1.14
C ASP A 94 6.21 36.30 -0.15
N ILE A 95 5.19 36.35 0.70
CA ILE A 95 5.06 37.34 1.77
C ILE A 95 5.86 36.87 2.97
N ARG A 96 5.77 35.58 3.31
CA ARG A 96 6.44 34.96 4.45
C ARG A 96 6.74 33.50 4.19
N SER A 97 7.98 33.09 4.41
CA SER A 97 8.41 31.70 4.45
C SER A 97 9.09 31.41 5.78
N ARG A 98 8.78 30.26 6.38
CA ARG A 98 9.42 29.79 7.62
C ARG A 98 9.49 28.27 7.66
N PRO A 99 10.48 27.70 8.37
CA PRO A 99 10.47 26.28 8.68
C PRO A 99 9.13 25.88 9.30
N LEU A 100 8.56 24.79 8.80
CA LEU A 100 7.27 24.27 9.24
C LEU A 100 7.43 23.33 10.43
N LEU A 101 8.47 22.49 10.43
CA LEU A 101 8.71 21.47 11.45
C LEU A 101 10.06 21.65 12.16
N ASN A 102 10.14 21.17 13.40
CA ASN A 102 11.40 21.09 14.16
C ASN A 102 12.35 19.98 13.68
N VAL A 103 11.89 19.09 12.78
CA VAL A 103 12.66 17.97 12.23
C VAL A 103 13.08 18.24 10.78
N ARG A 104 14.07 17.49 10.29
CA ARG A 104 14.56 17.53 8.91
C ARG A 104 14.35 16.19 8.22
N ASN A 105 14.54 16.15 6.91
CA ASN A 105 14.47 14.95 6.09
C ASN A 105 13.12 14.22 6.24
N TYR A 106 12.04 15.01 6.32
CA TYR A 106 10.68 14.50 6.36
C TYR A 106 10.35 13.75 5.07
N LYS A 107 10.05 12.46 5.15
CA LYS A 107 9.77 11.58 3.99
C LYS A 107 8.45 10.83 4.19
N PRO A 108 7.43 11.11 3.36
CA PRO A 108 6.20 10.32 3.33
C PRO A 108 6.32 9.15 2.35
N VAL A 109 5.82 7.98 2.76
CA VAL A 109 5.68 6.77 1.93
C VAL A 109 4.27 6.24 2.13
N LEU A 110 3.58 5.91 1.05
CA LEU A 110 2.24 5.35 1.06
C LEU A 110 2.30 3.89 0.63
N TYR A 111 2.15 2.98 1.58
CA TYR A 111 2.05 1.56 1.29
C TYR A 111 0.60 1.21 0.97
N VAL A 112 0.39 0.48 -0.12
CA VAL A 112 -0.96 0.10 -0.57
C VAL A 112 -1.01 -1.39 -0.89
N SER A 113 -2.04 -2.07 -0.43
CA SER A 113 -2.43 -3.40 -0.88
C SER A 113 -3.86 -3.36 -1.41
N TYR A 114 -4.11 -3.97 -2.57
CA TYR A 114 -5.41 -3.97 -3.24
C TYR A 114 -6.17 -5.30 -3.10
N PHE A 115 -5.69 -6.24 -2.28
CA PHE A 115 -6.33 -7.54 -2.12
C PHE A 115 -6.06 -8.15 -0.73
N PRO A 116 -7.03 -8.85 -0.10
CA PRO A 116 -8.43 -9.06 -0.53
C PRO A 116 -9.32 -7.80 -0.38
N LYS A 117 -8.86 -6.81 0.38
CA LYS A 117 -9.48 -5.49 0.52
C LYS A 117 -8.40 -4.43 0.41
N THR A 118 -8.73 -3.29 -0.19
CA THR A 118 -7.84 -2.14 -0.23
C THR A 118 -7.46 -1.71 1.17
N CYS A 119 -6.17 -1.71 1.46
CA CYS A 119 -5.58 -1.23 2.70
C CYS A 119 -4.45 -0.29 2.34
N ALA A 120 -4.45 0.90 2.91
CA ALA A 120 -3.37 1.87 2.73
C ALA A 120 -2.84 2.37 4.07
N VAL A 121 -1.53 2.55 4.15
CA VAL A 121 -0.84 3.07 5.33
C VAL A 121 0.13 4.15 4.88
N LEU A 122 -0.07 5.36 5.39
CA LEU A 122 0.88 6.46 5.21
C LEU A 122 1.94 6.36 6.31
N GLU A 123 3.17 6.02 5.96
CA GLU A 123 4.31 6.14 6.86
C GLU A 123 5.00 7.49 6.63
N VAL A 124 5.30 8.17 7.73
CA VAL A 124 6.09 9.40 7.71
C VAL A 124 7.34 9.14 8.53
N SER A 125 8.50 9.33 7.91
CA SER A 125 9.81 9.23 8.56
C SER A 125 10.54 10.57 8.57
N TRP A 126 11.46 10.75 9.52
CA TRP A 126 12.28 11.97 9.62
C TRP A 126 13.68 11.70 10.17
N GLY A 127 14.59 12.63 9.90
CA GLY A 127 16.00 12.53 10.24
C GLY A 127 16.80 11.68 9.24
N ASP A 128 18.08 11.50 9.55
CA ASP A 128 19.04 10.80 8.67
C ASP A 128 18.98 9.28 8.81
N THR A 129 18.30 8.79 9.85
CA THR A 129 18.12 7.35 10.11
C THR A 129 16.64 7.01 10.05
N ASN A 130 16.30 5.88 9.43
CA ASN A 130 14.92 5.36 9.35
C ASN A 130 14.36 4.87 10.71
N GLN A 131 14.97 5.29 11.84
CA GLN A 131 14.52 4.89 13.17
C GLN A 131 13.36 5.75 13.68
N ASN A 132 13.19 6.95 13.14
CA ASN A 132 12.08 7.82 13.52
C ASN A 132 11.02 7.80 12.43
N SER A 133 9.98 7.01 12.66
CA SER A 133 8.80 7.01 11.80
C SER A 133 7.52 6.87 12.59
N VAL A 134 6.42 7.25 11.94
CA VAL A 134 5.07 7.08 12.44
C VAL A 134 4.16 6.68 11.29
N SER A 135 3.35 5.64 11.51
CA SER A 135 2.43 5.12 10.50
C SER A 135 1.00 5.58 10.78
N PHE A 136 0.26 5.92 9.74
CA PHE A 136 -1.15 6.31 9.80
C PHE A 136 -1.96 5.34 8.96
N LEU A 137 -2.94 4.70 9.57
CA LEU A 137 -3.86 3.84 8.83
C LEU A 137 -4.81 4.73 8.04
N TYR A 138 -4.84 4.53 6.73
CA TYR A 138 -5.77 5.20 5.84
C TYR A 138 -7.11 4.45 5.92
N ASP A 139 -8.06 5.00 6.68
CA ASP A 139 -9.39 4.40 6.81
C ASP A 139 -10.32 4.85 5.66
N ASN A 140 -11.57 4.37 5.67
CA ASN A 140 -12.55 4.73 4.63
C ASN A 140 -12.88 6.23 4.60
N ASP A 141 -12.68 6.93 5.72
CA ASP A 141 -12.92 8.37 5.88
C ASP A 141 -11.63 9.18 5.63
N GLY A 142 -10.52 8.50 5.36
CA GLY A 142 -9.21 9.08 5.07
C GLY A 142 -8.38 9.33 6.34
N LEU A 143 -7.62 10.42 6.33
CA LEU A 143 -6.82 10.83 7.49
C LEU A 143 -7.28 12.20 7.96
N SER A 144 -7.70 12.28 9.22
CA SER A 144 -8.04 13.56 9.83
C SER A 144 -6.76 14.37 10.14
N PRO A 145 -6.68 15.65 9.75
CA PRO A 145 -5.56 16.53 10.12
C PRO A 145 -5.31 16.62 11.62
N ASP A 146 -6.37 16.56 12.44
CA ASP A 146 -6.25 16.62 13.90
C ASP A 146 -5.61 15.36 14.48
N VAL A 147 -6.00 14.17 13.96
CA VAL A 147 -5.40 12.88 14.35
C VAL A 147 -3.95 12.83 13.90
N PHE A 148 -3.69 13.27 12.67
CA PHE A 148 -2.36 13.36 12.09
C PHE A 148 -1.42 14.22 12.95
N LEU A 149 -1.83 15.45 13.26
CA LEU A 149 -1.08 16.38 14.10
C LEU A 149 -0.85 15.82 15.51
N LYS A 150 -1.89 15.26 16.14
CA LYS A 150 -1.79 14.70 17.49
C LYS A 150 -0.74 13.58 17.55
N LYS A 151 -0.71 12.71 16.55
CA LYS A 151 0.25 11.59 16.50
C LYS A 151 1.67 12.08 16.24
N LEU A 152 1.87 13.04 15.33
CA LEU A 152 3.19 13.66 15.10
C LEU A 152 3.75 14.27 16.38
N LYS A 153 2.93 15.05 17.10
CA LYS A 153 3.33 15.65 18.39
C LYS A 153 3.72 14.61 19.44
N ALA A 154 2.98 13.50 19.51
CA ALA A 154 3.30 12.40 20.42
C ALA A 154 4.67 11.77 20.14
N HIS A 155 5.20 11.92 18.92
CA HIS A 155 6.52 11.44 18.52
C HIS A 155 7.58 12.57 18.46
N GLY A 156 7.31 13.72 19.08
CA GLY A 156 8.26 14.83 19.18
C GLY A 156 8.37 15.71 17.93
N VAL A 157 7.51 15.52 16.93
CA VAL A 157 7.42 16.38 15.75
C VAL A 157 6.49 17.55 16.04
N LEU A 158 7.04 18.76 16.08
CA LEU A 158 6.35 19.99 16.44
C LEU A 158 6.26 20.93 15.24
N MET A 159 5.12 21.60 15.10
CA MET A 159 4.95 22.66 14.11
C MET A 159 5.51 23.98 14.63
N LEU A 160 6.33 24.64 13.81
CA LEU A 160 6.98 25.92 14.11
C LEU A 160 6.14 27.12 13.63
N VAL A 161 4.82 26.99 13.71
CA VAL A 161 3.86 28.05 13.40
C VAL A 161 3.14 28.52 14.66
N SER A 162 2.45 29.66 14.59
CA SER A 162 1.62 30.10 15.71
C SER A 162 0.44 29.14 15.92
N GLY A 163 0.01 28.93 17.17
CA GLY A 163 -1.07 27.99 17.49
C GLY A 163 -2.38 28.23 16.74
N ARG A 164 -2.66 29.48 16.33
CA ARG A 164 -3.84 29.82 15.49
C ARG A 164 -3.76 29.22 14.07
N MET A 165 -2.55 29.11 13.52
CA MET A 165 -2.29 28.59 12.17
C MET A 165 -2.00 27.08 12.19
N GLU A 166 -1.87 26.46 13.37
CA GLU A 166 -1.38 25.09 13.49
C GLU A 166 -2.29 24.08 12.81
N LYS A 167 -3.62 24.26 12.91
CA LYS A 167 -4.59 23.38 12.23
C LYS A 167 -4.51 23.49 10.71
N GLU A 168 -4.37 24.71 10.20
CA GLU A 168 -4.24 24.97 8.77
C GLU A 168 -2.93 24.40 8.23
N ALA A 169 -1.83 24.63 8.95
CA ALA A 169 -0.52 24.06 8.62
C ALA A 169 -0.51 22.53 8.71
N ALA A 170 -1.28 21.93 9.61
CA ALA A 170 -1.46 20.48 9.69
C ALA A 170 -2.24 19.91 8.50
N ALA A 171 -3.30 20.59 8.06
CA ALA A 171 -4.00 20.21 6.84
C ALA A 171 -3.09 20.33 5.61
N ALA A 172 -2.36 21.44 5.48
CA ALA A 172 -1.40 21.64 4.40
C ALA A 172 -0.26 20.60 4.41
N LEU A 173 0.24 20.23 5.59
CA LEU A 173 1.28 19.20 5.74
C LEU A 173 0.76 17.81 5.38
N LEU A 174 -0.44 17.45 5.83
CA LEU A 174 -1.04 16.16 5.50
C LEU A 174 -1.26 16.05 4.00
N ALA A 175 -1.81 17.09 3.38
CA ALA A 175 -2.05 17.12 1.96
C ALA A 175 -0.73 17.08 1.15
N TYR A 176 0.30 17.83 1.57
CA TYR A 176 1.67 17.69 1.04
C TYR A 176 2.19 16.26 1.19
N SER A 177 1.93 15.61 2.32
CA SER A 177 2.41 14.24 2.58
C SER A 177 1.76 13.22 1.65
N ILE A 178 0.47 13.38 1.34
CA ILE A 178 -0.24 12.52 0.40
C ILE A 178 0.21 12.79 -1.04
N ASP A 179 0.43 14.06 -1.40
CA ASP A 179 0.83 14.47 -2.75
C ASP A 179 2.28 14.04 -3.08
N SER A 180 3.19 14.18 -2.13
CA SER A 180 4.61 13.86 -2.29
C SER A 180 5.00 12.45 -1.85
N ALA A 181 4.04 11.62 -1.40
CA ALA A 181 4.31 10.26 -0.96
C ALA A 181 4.83 9.38 -2.10
N GLU A 182 5.89 8.64 -1.83
CA GLU A 182 6.28 7.51 -2.67
C GLU A 182 5.27 6.38 -2.46
N GLU A 183 4.59 5.97 -3.54
CA GLU A 183 3.61 4.87 -3.47
C GLU A 183 4.33 3.53 -3.64
N VAL A 184 4.16 2.65 -2.66
CA VAL A 184 4.74 1.31 -2.65
C VAL A 184 3.61 0.29 -2.61
N GLU A 185 3.37 -0.36 -3.75
CA GLU A 185 2.43 -1.47 -3.84
C GLU A 185 3.02 -2.71 -3.15
N LEU A 186 2.32 -3.22 -2.15
CA LEU A 186 2.67 -4.46 -1.48
C LEU A 186 1.88 -5.62 -2.08
N SER A 187 2.58 -6.67 -2.47
CA SER A 187 1.93 -7.88 -2.98
C SER A 187 1.11 -8.55 -1.89
N PHE A 188 -0.07 -9.04 -2.27
CA PHE A 188 -0.98 -9.80 -1.43
C PHE A 188 -0.36 -11.06 -0.79
N THR A 189 0.76 -11.55 -1.33
CA THR A 189 1.48 -12.71 -0.81
C THR A 189 2.22 -12.39 0.50
N TYR A 190 2.48 -11.13 0.79
CA TYR A 190 3.13 -10.69 2.01
C TYR A 190 2.07 -10.13 2.97
N GLY A 191 1.79 -10.89 4.03
CA GLY A 191 0.79 -10.53 5.04
C GLY A 191 1.20 -9.28 5.81
N TRP A 192 0.24 -8.37 6.00
CA TRP A 192 0.37 -7.28 6.97
C TRP A 192 0.13 -7.83 8.38
N ASN A 193 1.13 -7.75 9.27
CA ASN A 193 0.94 -8.06 10.68
C ASN A 193 1.00 -6.77 11.49
N LYS A 194 -0.05 -6.49 12.27
CA LYS A 194 -0.05 -5.40 13.24
C LYS A 194 0.52 -5.93 14.56
N GLY A 195 1.71 -5.48 14.93
CA GLY A 195 2.34 -5.80 16.21
C GLY A 195 1.52 -5.31 17.40
N LYS A 196 1.73 -5.92 18.57
CA LYS A 196 1.07 -5.54 19.84
C LYS A 196 1.41 -4.12 20.30
N ASP A 197 2.49 -3.54 19.80
CA ASP A 197 2.93 -2.16 20.00
C ASP A 197 2.27 -1.17 19.02
N GLY A 198 1.40 -1.65 18.15
CA GLY A 198 0.72 -0.84 17.14
C GLY A 198 1.59 -0.51 15.92
N ARG A 199 2.78 -1.09 15.80
CA ARG A 199 3.62 -0.99 14.59
C ARG A 199 3.14 -1.99 13.56
N TRP A 200 3.13 -1.57 12.29
CA TRP A 200 2.87 -2.49 11.19
C TRP A 200 4.19 -3.14 10.79
N HIS A 201 4.21 -4.46 10.81
CA HIS A 201 5.35 -5.29 10.44
C HIS A 201 5.04 -6.01 9.13
N PHE A 202 5.98 -5.91 8.19
CA PHE A 202 5.96 -6.68 6.96
C PHE A 202 6.52 -8.06 7.24
N ALA A 203 5.67 -9.09 7.26
CA ALA A 203 6.11 -10.45 7.54
C ALA A 203 6.78 -11.07 6.31
N TYR A 204 8.07 -11.37 6.40
CA TYR A 204 8.77 -12.13 5.37
C TYR A 204 8.30 -13.60 5.38
N ASN A 205 8.50 -14.34 4.27
CA ASN A 205 8.13 -15.77 4.18
C ASN A 205 8.70 -16.65 5.32
N GLN A 206 9.79 -16.23 5.96
CA GLN A 206 10.43 -16.91 7.08
C GLN A 206 9.71 -16.68 8.43
N GLU A 207 8.85 -15.66 8.50
CA GLU A 207 8.12 -15.24 9.70
C GLU A 207 6.66 -15.71 9.70
N LEU A 208 6.18 -16.28 8.59
CA LEU A 208 4.90 -16.98 8.46
C LEU A 208 4.91 -18.27 9.28
N THR A 209 4.88 -18.18 10.60
CA THR A 209 4.65 -19.34 11.46
C THR A 209 3.15 -19.45 11.74
N MET A 210 2.56 -20.62 11.43
CA MET A 210 1.15 -20.99 11.66
C MET A 210 0.69 -20.96 13.14
N ARG A 211 1.36 -20.21 14.03
CA ARG A 211 1.01 -20.15 15.46
C ARG A 211 0.00 -19.07 15.80
N GLU A 212 -0.09 -17.99 15.02
CA GLU A 212 -1.01 -16.87 15.34
C GLU A 212 -2.41 -17.06 14.73
N VAL A 213 -2.61 -18.06 13.87
CA VAL A 213 -3.91 -18.40 13.25
C VAL A 213 -4.74 -19.38 14.09
N LEU A 214 -4.14 -20.01 15.12
CA LEU A 214 -4.79 -21.08 15.90
C LEU A 214 -5.20 -20.68 17.33
N GLN A 215 -5.10 -19.41 17.71
CA GLN A 215 -5.72 -18.94 18.96
C GLN A 215 -7.07 -18.29 18.67
N ASP A 216 -8.01 -19.11 18.20
CA ASP A 216 -9.46 -18.98 18.40
C ASP A 216 -10.17 -20.16 17.68
N VAL A 217 -9.78 -21.38 18.06
CA VAL A 217 -10.61 -22.60 17.94
C VAL A 217 -10.77 -23.19 19.33
#